data_AF-A0A968TCG4-F1
#
_entry.id   AF-A0A968TCG4-F1
#
_cell.length_a   1.000
_cell.length_b   1.000
_cell.length_c   1.000
_cell.angle_alpha   90.00
_cell.angle_beta   90.00
_cell.angle_gamma   90.00
#
_symmetry.space_group_name_H-M   'P 1'
#
loop_
_entity.id
_entity.type
_entity.pdbx_description
1 polymer ?
#
loop_
_entity_poly.entity_id
_entity_poly.type
_entity_poly.pdbx_seq_one_letter_code
_entity_poly.pdbx_strand_id
1 'polypeptide(L)'
;MTYVHVHLTSYAERLSDRADYPPPYRAAGGVGLLEHQVRTYAALEQTPLVMNTYPTGTGKTRAALLRLLHPDQQGRPVLLIAPTNALIGQHAADVRAFIAEQELPFVVHEVTADTIQERLNDGVGRRGTALHRMFENPADDAHDHGKAAVIVTNPDIFYLALYYRYGRLDAANLFDDFLTRFTYIVIDEVHTYDSKQFASFLFLMGLLKAWGWLVAGRRLCLLSATPRPQVRQLLDRVFTAQGWQQIDPRNAPTTPASTTPALAPLDLYLVTAEQPLAEWVDREQAGLRGGWLSNRTPLSLAVVWCRSIKLQPRCGTTIRCGLRGRRMPSNGNGWHC
;
A
#
# COMPACT_ATOMS: atom_id res chain seq x y z
N MET A 1 -4.42 12.89 35.42
CA MET A 1 -3.79 12.41 34.18
C MET A 1 -4.13 10.96 34.06
N THR A 2 -4.90 10.60 33.04
CA THR A 2 -5.38 9.23 32.90
C THR A 2 -4.47 8.50 31.94
N TYR A 3 -3.83 7.45 32.42
CA TYR A 3 -3.04 6.54 31.61
C TYR A 3 -3.90 5.31 31.33
N VAL A 4 -4.11 5.01 30.06
CA VAL A 4 -4.66 3.73 29.65
C VAL A 4 -3.52 2.95 29.02
N HIS A 5 -3.10 1.88 29.69
CA HIS A 5 -2.13 0.92 29.16
C HIS A 5 -2.89 -0.22 28.50
N VAL A 6 -2.56 -0.47 27.23
CA VAL A 6 -3.10 -1.57 26.44
C VAL A 6 -1.92 -2.42 25.98
N HIS A 7 -1.89 -3.68 26.43
CA HIS A 7 -0.93 -4.66 25.94
C HIS A 7 -1.55 -5.41 24.75
N LEU A 8 -0.95 -5.27 23.57
CA LEU A 8 -1.28 -6.07 22.40
C LEU A 8 -0.34 -7.27 22.35
N THR A 9 -0.89 -8.47 22.40
CA THR A 9 -0.11 -9.71 22.29
C THR A 9 0.45 -9.88 20.89
N SER A 10 1.49 -10.70 20.75
CA SER A 10 2.00 -11.11 19.45
C SER A 10 0.91 -11.78 18.60
N TYR A 11 1.00 -11.62 17.29
CA TYR A 11 0.14 -12.30 16.32
C TYR A 11 0.99 -13.16 15.39
N ALA A 12 0.56 -14.39 15.15
CA ALA A 12 1.22 -15.33 14.26
C ALA A 12 0.31 -15.64 13.07
N GLU A 13 0.92 -15.70 11.89
CA GLU A 13 0.26 -16.05 10.64
C GLU A 13 0.47 -17.51 10.29
N ARG A 14 -0.52 -18.09 9.62
CA ARG A 14 -0.45 -19.49 9.17
C ARG A 14 0.44 -19.58 7.94
N LEU A 15 1.36 -20.53 7.94
CA LEU A 15 2.14 -20.90 6.76
C LEU A 15 1.30 -21.83 5.89
N SER A 16 1.39 -21.63 4.57
CA SER A 16 0.78 -22.53 3.60
C SER A 16 1.69 -23.71 3.33
N ASP A 17 1.09 -24.87 3.03
CA ASP A 17 1.84 -26.02 2.54
C ASP A 17 2.46 -25.71 1.17
N ARG A 18 3.69 -26.18 0.94
CA ARG A 18 4.41 -25.95 -0.33
C ARG A 18 3.66 -26.53 -1.53
N ALA A 19 2.84 -27.57 -1.32
CA ALA A 19 2.01 -28.17 -2.36
C ALA A 19 0.94 -27.21 -2.89
N ASP A 20 0.54 -26.21 -2.10
CA ASP A 20 -0.48 -25.23 -2.47
C ASP A 20 0.13 -23.97 -3.14
N TYR A 21 1.46 -23.90 -3.28
CA TYR A 21 2.10 -22.71 -3.83
C TYR A 21 1.73 -22.54 -5.30
N PRO A 22 1.47 -21.29 -5.75
CA PRO A 22 1.15 -21.04 -7.13
C PRO A 22 2.34 -21.38 -8.03
N PRO A 23 2.22 -22.27 -9.03
CA PRO A 23 3.31 -22.52 -9.96
C PRO A 23 3.53 -21.27 -10.86
N PRO A 24 4.79 -20.90 -11.21
CA PRO A 24 6.06 -21.54 -10.85
C PRO A 24 6.79 -20.83 -9.69
N TYR A 25 6.11 -20.55 -8.58
CA TYR A 25 6.68 -19.82 -7.45
C TYR A 25 7.97 -20.47 -6.93
N ARG A 26 9.03 -19.65 -6.82
CA ARG A 26 10.34 -20.05 -6.32
C ARG A 26 10.52 -19.48 -4.92
N ALA A 27 10.57 -20.35 -3.92
CA ALA A 27 10.84 -19.96 -2.56
C ALA A 27 12.33 -19.59 -2.39
N ALA A 28 12.68 -18.31 -2.58
CA ALA A 28 14.03 -17.84 -2.30
C ALA A 28 14.22 -17.66 -0.77
N GLY A 29 15.38 -18.08 -0.25
CA GLY A 29 15.74 -17.87 1.15
C GLY A 29 14.91 -18.67 2.18
N GLY A 30 14.14 -19.67 1.75
CA GLY A 30 13.42 -20.58 2.65
C GLY A 30 12.19 -19.99 3.35
N VAL A 31 11.81 -18.74 3.06
CA VAL A 31 10.60 -18.11 3.59
C VAL A 31 9.39 -18.68 2.86
N GLY A 32 8.53 -19.40 3.59
CA GLY A 32 7.29 -19.94 3.04
C GLY A 32 6.23 -18.87 2.79
N LEU A 33 5.32 -19.12 1.86
CA LEU A 33 4.13 -18.28 1.69
C LEU A 33 3.19 -18.44 2.86
N LEU A 34 2.58 -17.34 3.27
CA LEU A 34 1.50 -17.37 4.23
C LEU A 34 0.22 -17.87 3.56
N GLU A 35 -0.64 -18.52 4.34
CA GLU A 35 -1.88 -19.10 3.85
C GLU A 35 -2.77 -18.07 3.15
N HIS A 36 -2.89 -16.86 3.71
CA HIS A 36 -3.69 -15.81 3.08
C HIS A 36 -3.13 -15.37 1.72
N GLN A 37 -1.81 -15.52 1.49
CA GLN A 37 -1.17 -15.16 0.23
C GLN A 37 -1.60 -16.16 -0.86
N VAL A 38 -1.50 -17.45 -0.55
CA VAL A 38 -1.96 -18.53 -1.44
C VAL A 38 -3.47 -18.47 -1.67
N ARG A 39 -4.27 -18.23 -0.61
CA ARG A 39 -5.72 -18.07 -0.72
C ARG A 39 -6.12 -16.87 -1.58
N THR A 40 -5.36 -15.78 -1.54
CA THR A 40 -5.59 -14.61 -2.41
C THR A 40 -5.37 -14.98 -3.88
N TYR A 41 -4.28 -15.69 -4.18
CA TYR A 41 -4.02 -16.18 -5.53
C TYR A 41 -5.13 -17.12 -6.02
N ALA A 42 -5.48 -18.14 -5.22
CA ALA A 42 -6.52 -19.10 -5.58
C ALA A 42 -7.89 -18.46 -5.80
N ALA A 43 -8.25 -17.45 -4.99
CA ALA A 43 -9.51 -16.72 -5.17
C ALA A 43 -9.52 -15.86 -6.44
N LEU A 44 -8.36 -15.34 -6.87
CA LEU A 44 -8.22 -14.61 -8.13
C LEU A 44 -8.38 -15.53 -9.36
N GLU A 45 -8.22 -16.84 -9.21
CA GLU A 45 -8.56 -17.79 -10.28
C GLU A 45 -10.07 -17.92 -10.46
N GLN A 46 -10.80 -17.91 -9.35
CA GLN A 46 -12.22 -18.24 -9.30
C GLN A 46 -13.13 -17.02 -9.47
N THR A 47 -12.66 -15.84 -9.07
CA THR A 47 -13.47 -14.64 -9.03
C THR A 47 -12.73 -13.46 -9.64
N PRO A 48 -13.44 -12.53 -10.31
CA PRO A 48 -12.80 -11.41 -10.96
C PRO A 48 -12.35 -10.32 -9.98
N LEU A 49 -12.87 -10.30 -8.75
CA LEU A 49 -12.48 -9.37 -7.69
C LEU A 49 -12.21 -10.10 -6.38
N VAL A 50 -11.04 -9.87 -5.80
CA VAL A 50 -10.70 -10.37 -4.47
C VAL A 50 -10.38 -9.21 -3.53
N MET A 51 -10.86 -9.30 -2.29
CA MET A 51 -10.48 -8.38 -1.22
C MET A 51 -9.72 -9.14 -0.13
N ASN A 52 -8.46 -8.80 0.09
CA ASN A 52 -7.66 -9.36 1.18
C ASN A 52 -7.68 -8.41 2.39
N THR A 53 -8.20 -8.92 3.51
CA THR A 53 -8.42 -8.16 4.75
C THR A 53 -7.50 -8.54 5.91
N TYR A 54 -6.38 -9.18 5.62
CA TYR A 54 -5.40 -9.52 6.64
C TYR A 54 -4.68 -8.27 7.22
N PRO A 55 -4.16 -8.35 8.46
CA PRO A 55 -3.54 -7.20 9.15
C PRO A 55 -2.41 -6.52 8.36
N THR A 56 -2.05 -5.29 8.73
CA THR A 56 -0.86 -4.62 8.19
C THR A 56 0.41 -5.40 8.55
N GLY A 57 1.43 -5.33 7.71
CA GLY A 57 2.70 -6.03 7.96
C GLY A 57 2.72 -7.54 7.67
N THR A 58 1.59 -8.15 7.31
CA THR A 58 1.51 -9.60 7.03
C THR A 58 1.79 -9.96 5.57
N GLY A 59 2.14 -9.00 4.71
CA GLY A 59 2.50 -9.28 3.32
C GLY A 59 1.30 -9.41 2.36
N LYS A 60 0.25 -8.61 2.56
CA LYS A 60 -0.86 -8.44 1.59
C LYS A 60 -0.38 -8.06 0.20
N THR A 61 0.59 -7.17 0.08
CA THR A 61 1.16 -6.78 -1.22
C THR A 61 1.79 -8.01 -1.90
N ARG A 62 2.56 -8.83 -1.18
CA ARG A 62 3.09 -10.10 -1.70
C ARG A 62 1.97 -11.04 -2.17
N ALA A 63 0.87 -11.14 -1.43
CA ALA A 63 -0.31 -11.90 -1.84
C ALA A 63 -0.85 -11.46 -3.21
N ALA A 64 -0.95 -10.15 -3.44
CA ALA A 64 -1.41 -9.61 -4.73
C ALA A 64 -0.42 -9.88 -5.86
N LEU A 65 0.89 -9.82 -5.58
CA LEU A 65 1.94 -10.03 -6.58
C LEU A 65 2.08 -11.48 -7.04
N LEU A 66 1.58 -12.46 -6.27
CA LEU A 66 1.55 -13.86 -6.72
C LEU A 66 0.78 -14.03 -8.04
N ARG A 67 -0.20 -13.17 -8.34
CA ARG A 67 -0.93 -13.22 -9.63
C ARG A 67 -0.01 -12.96 -10.83
N LEU A 68 1.12 -12.27 -10.65
CA LEU A 68 2.11 -12.05 -11.71
C LEU A 68 2.77 -13.36 -12.19
N LEU A 69 2.68 -14.44 -11.41
CA LEU A 69 3.16 -15.77 -11.80
C LEU A 69 2.21 -16.45 -12.80
N HIS A 70 0.94 -16.07 -12.81
CA HIS A 70 -0.07 -16.78 -13.59
C HIS A 70 0.19 -16.65 -15.10
N PRO A 71 0.08 -17.74 -15.89
CA PRO A 71 0.33 -17.72 -17.34
C PRO A 71 -0.43 -16.62 -18.08
N ASP A 72 -1.74 -16.48 -17.83
CA ASP A 72 -2.57 -15.43 -18.47
C ASP A 72 -2.23 -14.00 -18.06
N GLN A 73 -1.36 -13.81 -17.05
CA GLN A 73 -0.88 -12.50 -16.64
C GLN A 73 0.50 -12.16 -17.22
N GLN A 74 1.28 -13.18 -17.61
CA GLN A 74 2.61 -12.98 -18.20
C GLN A 74 2.51 -12.09 -19.44
N GLY A 75 3.39 -11.09 -19.54
CA GLY A 75 3.42 -10.18 -20.68
C GLY A 75 2.25 -9.18 -20.74
N ARG A 76 1.42 -9.06 -19.69
CA ARG A 76 0.28 -8.13 -19.68
C ARG A 76 0.42 -7.05 -18.61
N PRO A 77 0.06 -5.77 -18.91
CA PRO A 77 0.24 -4.67 -17.98
C PRO A 77 -0.60 -4.80 -16.70
N VAL A 78 -0.02 -4.31 -15.61
CA VAL A 78 -0.58 -4.31 -14.26
C VAL A 78 -0.57 -2.89 -13.71
N LEU A 79 -1.62 -2.51 -13.00
CA LEU A 79 -1.71 -1.24 -12.28
C LEU A 79 -1.78 -1.50 -10.78
N LEU A 80 -0.87 -0.90 -10.01
CA LEU A 80 -0.88 -0.87 -8.56
C LEU A 80 -1.10 0.56 -8.09
N ILE A 81 -2.19 0.80 -7.38
CA ILE A 81 -2.54 2.10 -6.83
C ILE A 81 -2.22 2.09 -5.34
N ALA A 82 -1.27 2.93 -4.92
CA ALA A 82 -0.86 3.13 -3.55
C ALA A 82 -1.43 4.45 -3.00
N PRO A 83 -1.67 4.59 -1.69
CA PRO A 83 -2.38 5.75 -1.16
C PRO A 83 -1.55 7.04 -1.08
N THR A 84 -0.22 6.95 -1.03
CA THR A 84 0.66 8.13 -0.92
C THR A 84 1.91 7.98 -1.77
N ASN A 85 2.52 9.12 -2.17
CA ASN A 85 3.77 9.12 -2.94
C ASN A 85 4.93 8.44 -2.18
N ALA A 86 4.96 8.54 -0.85
CA ALA A 86 5.99 7.87 -0.03
C ALA A 86 5.88 6.34 -0.15
N LEU A 87 4.66 5.81 -0.26
CA LEU A 87 4.41 4.39 -0.43
C LEU A 87 4.62 3.92 -1.88
N ILE A 88 4.52 4.79 -2.88
CA ILE A 88 4.82 4.43 -4.29
C ILE A 88 6.24 3.87 -4.41
N GLY A 89 7.23 4.60 -3.91
CA GLY A 89 8.63 4.17 -3.99
C GLY A 89 8.89 2.86 -3.26
N GLN A 90 8.27 2.68 -2.08
CA GLN A 90 8.35 1.43 -1.34
C GLN A 90 7.72 0.26 -2.12
N HIS A 91 6.48 0.41 -2.60
CA HIS A 91 5.83 -0.64 -3.37
C HIS A 91 6.56 -0.94 -4.67
N ALA A 92 7.09 0.07 -5.36
CA ALA A 92 7.88 -0.15 -6.56
C ALA A 92 9.16 -0.95 -6.25
N ALA A 93 9.85 -0.67 -5.14
CA ALA A 93 10.97 -1.48 -4.68
C ALA A 93 10.56 -2.92 -4.35
N ASP A 94 9.46 -3.11 -3.62
CA ASP A 94 8.93 -4.44 -3.27
C ASP A 94 8.54 -5.25 -4.51
N VAL A 95 7.90 -4.61 -5.49
CA VAL A 95 7.53 -5.23 -6.77
C VAL A 95 8.77 -5.60 -7.57
N ARG A 96 9.77 -4.72 -7.66
CA ARG A 96 11.06 -5.02 -8.34
C ARG A 96 11.76 -6.21 -7.68
N ALA A 97 11.80 -6.23 -6.35
CA ALA A 97 12.40 -7.33 -5.60
C ALA A 97 11.66 -8.64 -5.88
N PHE A 98 10.32 -8.63 -5.87
CA PHE A 98 9.52 -9.81 -6.20
C PHE A 98 9.75 -10.29 -7.64
N ILE A 99 9.75 -9.39 -8.62
CA ILE A 99 10.01 -9.71 -10.02
C ILE A 99 11.39 -10.34 -10.20
N ALA A 100 12.43 -9.77 -9.55
CA ALA A 100 13.78 -10.31 -9.60
C ALA A 100 13.88 -11.68 -8.91
N GLU A 101 13.27 -11.84 -7.73
CA GLU A 101 13.23 -13.10 -6.97
C GLU A 101 12.58 -14.23 -7.79
N GLN A 102 11.53 -13.90 -8.54
CA GLN A 102 10.75 -14.85 -9.33
C GLN A 102 11.16 -14.93 -10.81
N GLU A 103 12.20 -14.19 -11.22
CA GLU A 103 12.68 -14.07 -12.61
C GLU A 103 11.58 -13.74 -13.62
N LEU A 104 10.70 -12.80 -13.28
CA LEU A 104 9.53 -12.47 -14.10
C LEU A 104 9.86 -11.44 -15.20
N PRO A 105 9.23 -11.53 -16.39
CA PRO A 105 9.48 -10.62 -17.52
C PRO A 105 8.70 -9.30 -17.40
N PHE A 106 8.83 -8.62 -16.26
CA PHE A 106 8.18 -7.34 -15.99
C PHE A 106 9.19 -6.24 -15.72
N VAL A 107 8.79 -5.01 -16.00
CA VAL A 107 9.47 -3.77 -15.63
C VAL A 107 8.55 -2.93 -14.75
N VAL A 108 9.11 -2.20 -13.79
CA VAL A 108 8.33 -1.42 -12.80
C VAL A 108 8.54 0.06 -13.00
N HIS A 109 7.44 0.79 -13.21
CA HIS A 109 7.45 2.24 -13.36
C HIS A 109 6.71 2.92 -12.23
N GLU A 110 7.37 3.92 -11.66
CA GLU A 110 6.78 4.82 -10.68
C GLU A 110 6.17 6.01 -11.41
N VAL A 111 4.85 6.13 -11.31
CA VAL A 111 4.09 7.20 -11.96
C VAL A 111 3.57 8.14 -10.88
N THR A 112 4.27 9.26 -10.72
CA THR A 112 3.96 10.35 -9.80
C THR A 112 3.86 11.67 -10.58
N ALA A 113 3.40 12.74 -9.94
CA ALA A 113 3.42 14.06 -10.56
C ALA A 113 4.85 14.50 -10.94
N ASP A 114 5.84 14.12 -10.13
CA ASP A 114 7.25 14.46 -10.34
C ASP A 114 7.84 13.66 -11.50
N THR A 115 7.60 12.35 -11.58
CA THR A 115 8.10 11.54 -12.70
C THR A 115 7.43 11.91 -14.03
N ILE A 116 6.16 12.33 -14.00
CA ILE A 116 5.53 12.94 -15.19
C ILE A 116 6.21 14.26 -15.55
N GLN A 117 6.53 15.11 -14.57
CA GLN A 117 7.16 16.41 -14.82
C GLN A 117 8.59 16.27 -15.38
N GLU A 118 9.35 15.29 -14.92
CA GLU A 118 10.67 14.94 -15.47
C GLU A 118 10.58 14.63 -16.96
N ARG A 119 9.61 13.80 -17.38
CA ARG A 119 9.40 13.49 -18.81
C ARG A 119 9.06 14.71 -19.65
N LEU A 120 8.31 15.67 -19.09
CA LEU A 120 8.05 16.92 -19.82
C LEU A 120 9.33 17.70 -20.05
N ASN A 121 10.24 17.71 -19.08
CA ASN A 121 11.52 18.38 -19.19
C ASN A 121 12.41 17.71 -20.26
N ASP A 122 12.26 16.41 -20.48
CA ASP A 122 12.90 15.65 -21.57
C ASP A 122 12.26 15.91 -22.95
N GLY A 123 11.35 16.89 -23.05
CA GLY A 123 10.70 17.28 -24.30
C GLY A 123 9.47 16.46 -24.65
N VAL A 124 8.94 15.65 -23.74
CA VAL A 124 7.72 14.84 -23.95
C VAL A 124 6.46 15.72 -23.85
N GLY A 125 6.31 16.69 -24.74
CA GLY A 125 5.07 17.41 -25.01
C GLY A 125 4.23 17.82 -23.79
N ARG A 126 2.99 17.31 -23.70
CA ARG A 126 1.98 17.68 -22.68
C ARG A 126 1.86 16.59 -21.62
N ARG A 127 1.44 16.95 -20.40
CA ARG A 127 1.28 16.02 -19.26
C ARG A 127 0.55 14.73 -19.61
N GLY A 128 -0.55 14.83 -20.34
CA GLY A 128 -1.33 13.65 -20.69
C GLY A 128 -0.64 12.78 -21.75
N THR A 129 0.05 13.41 -22.71
CA THR A 129 0.90 12.70 -23.68
C THR A 129 2.07 11.99 -22.99
N ALA A 130 2.72 12.63 -22.02
CA ALA A 130 3.78 12.00 -21.23
C ALA A 130 3.27 10.76 -20.49
N LEU A 131 2.14 10.89 -19.79
CA LEU A 131 1.52 9.76 -19.08
C LEU A 131 1.10 8.63 -20.03
N HIS A 132 0.46 8.95 -21.16
CA HIS A 132 0.07 7.98 -22.16
C HIS A 132 1.28 7.19 -22.68
N ARG A 133 2.40 7.87 -22.98
CA ARG A 133 3.64 7.22 -23.41
C ARG A 133 4.27 6.32 -22.35
N MET A 134 4.23 6.74 -21.08
CA MET A 134 4.68 5.91 -19.95
C MET A 134 3.86 4.62 -19.85
N PHE A 135 2.60 4.63 -20.30
CA PHE A 135 1.85 3.42 -20.48
C PHE A 135 2.32 2.69 -21.75
N GLU A 136 2.19 3.31 -22.93
CA GLU A 136 2.44 2.68 -24.24
C GLU A 136 3.78 1.94 -24.36
N ASN A 137 4.88 2.61 -24.03
CA ASN A 137 6.23 2.07 -24.16
C ASN A 137 6.93 2.08 -22.79
N PRO A 138 6.71 1.04 -21.97
CA PRO A 138 7.38 0.93 -20.67
C PRO A 138 8.89 0.71 -20.81
N ALA A 139 9.38 0.25 -21.96
CA ALA A 139 10.81 0.06 -22.17
C ALA A 139 11.48 1.38 -22.59
N ASP A 140 11.99 2.15 -21.64
CA ASP A 140 12.91 3.25 -21.93
C ASP A 140 14.34 2.74 -22.20
N ASP A 141 14.69 1.58 -21.64
CA ASP A 141 15.98 0.94 -21.82
C ASP A 141 15.90 -0.23 -22.81
N ALA A 142 16.95 -0.41 -23.60
CA ALA A 142 17.07 -1.53 -24.55
C ALA A 142 16.94 -2.91 -23.89
N HIS A 143 17.25 -3.00 -22.59
CA HIS A 143 17.16 -4.21 -21.77
C HIS A 143 15.72 -4.55 -21.32
N ASP A 144 14.77 -3.66 -21.52
CA ASP A 144 13.36 -3.83 -21.12
C ASP A 144 12.43 -4.10 -22.30
N HIS A 145 12.95 -4.14 -23.52
CA HIS A 145 12.18 -4.49 -24.71
C HIS A 145 11.51 -5.86 -24.55
N GLY A 146 10.18 -5.89 -24.76
CA GLY A 146 9.36 -7.09 -24.65
C GLY A 146 8.85 -7.41 -23.24
N LYS A 147 9.23 -6.65 -22.20
CA LYS A 147 8.68 -6.81 -20.84
C LYS A 147 7.37 -6.06 -20.67
N ALA A 148 6.49 -6.62 -19.84
CA ALA A 148 5.24 -5.94 -19.47
C ALA A 148 5.45 -4.97 -18.30
N ALA A 149 4.65 -3.90 -18.26
CA ALA A 149 4.74 -2.89 -17.22
C ALA A 149 3.95 -3.29 -15.97
N VAL A 150 4.55 -3.12 -14.79
CA VAL A 150 3.83 -2.88 -13.53
C VAL A 150 3.92 -1.39 -13.22
N ILE A 151 2.79 -0.70 -13.37
CA ILE A 151 2.67 0.72 -13.08
C ILE A 151 2.28 0.90 -11.63
N VAL A 152 3.10 1.63 -10.86
CA VAL A 152 2.81 1.98 -9.47
C VAL A 152 2.49 3.46 -9.40
N THR A 153 1.29 3.82 -8.94
CA THR A 153 0.82 5.22 -8.96
C THR A 153 -0.04 5.58 -7.75
N ASN A 154 -0.43 6.86 -7.63
CA ASN A 154 -1.35 7.35 -6.61
C ASN A 154 -2.81 7.40 -7.13
N PRO A 155 -3.81 7.47 -6.23
CA PRO A 155 -5.21 7.63 -6.64
C PRO A 155 -5.50 8.92 -7.42
N ASP A 156 -4.68 9.97 -7.27
CA ASP A 156 -4.95 11.27 -7.86
C ASP A 156 -4.71 11.27 -9.38
N ILE A 157 -3.61 10.69 -9.85
CA ILE A 157 -3.31 10.52 -11.28
C ILE A 157 -4.40 9.70 -11.95
N PHE A 158 -4.79 8.60 -11.29
CA PHE A 158 -5.92 7.76 -11.70
C PHE A 158 -7.23 8.56 -11.78
N TYR A 159 -7.57 9.32 -10.74
CA TYR A 159 -8.77 10.15 -10.68
C TYR A 159 -8.79 11.20 -11.79
N LEU A 160 -7.67 11.87 -12.04
CA LEU A 160 -7.57 12.90 -13.07
C LEU A 160 -7.83 12.32 -14.47
N ALA A 161 -7.39 11.10 -14.74
CA ALA A 161 -7.65 10.42 -16.00
C ALA A 161 -9.12 10.00 -16.11
N LEU A 162 -9.67 9.36 -15.06
CA LEU A 162 -11.05 8.85 -15.05
C LEU A 162 -12.10 9.96 -15.24
N TYR A 163 -11.85 11.17 -14.72
CA TYR A 163 -12.78 12.30 -14.80
C TYR A 163 -12.41 13.33 -15.88
N TYR A 164 -11.63 12.94 -16.90
CA TYR A 164 -11.26 13.80 -18.03
C TYR A 164 -10.63 15.15 -17.60
N ARG A 165 -9.85 15.15 -16.52
CA ARG A 165 -9.24 16.37 -15.94
C ARG A 165 -7.92 16.77 -16.58
N TYR A 166 -7.38 15.93 -17.47
CA TYR A 166 -6.25 16.28 -18.33
C TYR A 166 -6.69 17.19 -19.49
N GLY A 167 -5.73 17.71 -20.25
CA GLY A 167 -6.03 18.56 -21.41
C GLY A 167 -6.95 17.86 -22.41
N ARG A 168 -7.82 18.62 -23.09
CA ARG A 168 -8.88 18.10 -23.98
C ARG A 168 -8.38 17.08 -25.03
N LEU A 169 -7.15 17.24 -25.48
CA LEU A 169 -6.54 16.38 -26.50
C LEU A 169 -6.01 15.05 -25.95
N ASP A 170 -5.81 14.91 -24.63
CA ASP A 170 -5.31 13.67 -24.01
C ASP A 170 -6.36 12.96 -23.17
N ALA A 171 -7.37 13.68 -22.70
CA ALA A 171 -8.31 13.19 -21.69
C ALA A 171 -9.02 11.90 -22.11
N ALA A 172 -9.41 11.78 -23.38
CA ALA A 172 -10.04 10.58 -23.92
C ALA A 172 -9.08 9.40 -24.00
N ASN A 173 -7.84 9.62 -24.44
CA ASN A 173 -6.84 8.56 -24.57
C ASN A 173 -6.47 8.00 -23.20
N LEU A 174 -6.22 8.87 -22.22
CA LEU A 174 -5.91 8.42 -20.86
C LEU A 174 -7.08 7.70 -20.21
N PHE A 175 -8.31 8.17 -20.42
CA PHE A 175 -9.49 7.48 -19.95
C PHE A 175 -9.58 6.08 -20.56
N ASP A 176 -9.34 5.95 -21.87
CA ASP A 176 -9.30 4.65 -22.54
C ASP A 176 -8.19 3.77 -21.98
N ASP A 177 -6.96 4.27 -21.85
CA ASP A 177 -5.81 3.53 -21.32
C ASP A 177 -6.13 2.87 -19.98
N PHE A 178 -6.68 3.63 -19.03
CA PHE A 178 -7.00 3.12 -17.70
C PHE A 178 -8.08 2.03 -17.72
N LEU A 179 -8.97 2.03 -18.72
CA LEU A 179 -10.05 1.05 -18.85
C LEU A 179 -9.63 -0.17 -19.66
N THR A 180 -8.82 0.00 -20.69
CA THR A 180 -8.57 -1.04 -21.69
C THR A 180 -7.21 -1.69 -21.56
N ARG A 181 -6.23 -1.01 -20.96
CA ARG A 181 -4.83 -1.45 -21.03
C ARG A 181 -4.41 -2.41 -19.93
N PHE A 182 -4.85 -2.15 -18.71
CA PHE A 182 -4.50 -2.98 -17.56
C PHE A 182 -5.39 -4.22 -17.51
N THR A 183 -4.77 -5.34 -17.13
CA THR A 183 -5.43 -6.66 -17.07
C THR A 183 -5.53 -7.17 -15.64
N TYR A 184 -4.71 -6.59 -14.76
CA TYR A 184 -4.77 -6.76 -13.33
C TYR A 184 -4.59 -5.40 -12.66
N ILE A 185 -5.52 -5.05 -11.77
CA ILE A 185 -5.50 -3.80 -11.02
C ILE A 185 -5.51 -4.14 -9.54
N VAL A 186 -4.50 -3.64 -8.83
CA VAL A 186 -4.34 -3.75 -7.37
C VAL A 186 -4.58 -2.37 -6.77
N ILE A 187 -5.46 -2.31 -5.78
CA ILE A 187 -5.73 -1.08 -5.01
C ILE A 187 -5.31 -1.37 -3.57
N ASP A 188 -4.19 -0.77 -3.15
CA ASP A 188 -3.62 -0.99 -1.83
C ASP A 188 -4.23 -0.06 -0.78
N GLU A 189 -4.20 -0.49 0.48
CA GLU A 189 -4.65 0.27 1.65
C GLU A 189 -6.02 0.94 1.50
N VAL A 190 -7.02 0.19 1.03
CA VAL A 190 -8.37 0.73 0.70
C VAL A 190 -9.02 1.49 1.87
N HIS A 191 -8.69 1.13 3.11
CA HIS A 191 -9.20 1.83 4.31
C HIS A 191 -8.67 3.26 4.49
N THR A 192 -7.55 3.62 3.85
CA THR A 192 -6.94 4.95 3.94
C THR A 192 -7.58 5.97 3.00
N TYR A 193 -8.27 5.52 1.94
CA TYR A 193 -8.91 6.41 0.99
C TYR A 193 -10.14 7.09 1.58
N ASP A 194 -10.29 8.37 1.26
CA ASP A 194 -11.50 9.11 1.61
C ASP A 194 -12.73 8.61 0.82
N SER A 195 -13.91 9.13 1.17
CA SER A 195 -15.15 8.71 0.52
C SER A 195 -15.21 9.06 -0.97
N LYS A 196 -14.50 10.12 -1.42
CA LYS A 196 -14.48 10.55 -2.82
C LYS A 196 -13.59 9.64 -3.66
N GLN A 197 -12.39 9.34 -3.17
CA GLN A 197 -11.45 8.40 -3.79
C GLN A 197 -12.09 7.01 -3.88
N PHE A 198 -12.69 6.53 -2.80
CA PHE A 198 -13.37 5.24 -2.79
C PHE A 198 -14.58 5.18 -3.74
N ALA A 199 -15.40 6.23 -3.80
CA ALA A 199 -16.49 6.31 -4.78
C ALA A 199 -15.99 6.28 -6.23
N SER A 200 -14.82 6.86 -6.50
CA SER A 200 -14.18 6.84 -7.82
C SER A 200 -13.76 5.41 -8.21
N PHE A 201 -13.21 4.64 -7.27
CA PHE A 201 -12.92 3.22 -7.50
C PHE A 201 -14.18 2.40 -7.73
N LEU A 202 -15.25 2.62 -6.97
CA LEU A 202 -16.52 1.93 -7.20
C LEU A 202 -17.12 2.27 -8.58
N PHE A 203 -17.02 3.53 -9.00
CA PHE A 203 -17.44 3.96 -10.33
C PHE A 203 -16.65 3.24 -11.42
N LEU A 204 -15.31 3.19 -11.31
CA LEU A 204 -14.47 2.41 -12.20
C LEU A 204 -14.90 0.94 -12.24
N MET A 205 -15.02 0.30 -11.08
CA MET A 205 -15.42 -1.10 -10.98
C MET A 205 -16.77 -1.37 -11.68
N GLY A 206 -17.73 -0.45 -11.53
CA GLY A 206 -19.01 -0.48 -12.23
C GLY A 206 -18.84 -0.39 -13.75
N LEU A 207 -18.00 0.52 -14.24
CA LEU A 207 -17.69 0.66 -15.67
C LEU A 207 -17.02 -0.60 -16.23
N LEU A 208 -15.96 -1.09 -15.56
CA LEU A 208 -15.24 -2.31 -15.95
C LEU A 208 -16.19 -3.51 -16.03
N LYS A 209 -17.10 -3.63 -15.05
CA LYS A 209 -18.14 -4.67 -15.07
C LYS A 209 -19.09 -4.50 -16.25
N ALA A 210 -19.63 -3.30 -16.46
CA ALA A 210 -20.60 -3.03 -17.51
C ALA A 210 -20.03 -3.28 -18.92
N TRP A 211 -18.74 -3.09 -19.11
CA TRP A 211 -18.05 -3.28 -20.40
C TRP A 211 -17.42 -4.68 -20.56
N GLY A 212 -17.75 -5.63 -19.68
CA GLY A 212 -17.28 -7.02 -19.80
C GLY A 212 -15.79 -7.22 -19.53
N TRP A 213 -15.10 -6.23 -18.96
CA TRP A 213 -13.66 -6.31 -18.64
C TRP A 213 -13.33 -7.52 -17.75
N LEU A 214 -14.19 -7.77 -16.75
CA LEU A 214 -14.06 -8.87 -15.80
C LEU A 214 -14.32 -10.24 -16.45
N VAL A 215 -15.23 -10.29 -17.43
CA VAL A 215 -15.53 -11.51 -18.21
C VAL A 215 -14.37 -11.85 -19.14
N ALA A 216 -13.60 -10.85 -19.60
CA ALA A 216 -12.41 -11.01 -20.43
C ALA A 216 -11.17 -11.52 -19.65
N GLY A 217 -11.36 -12.20 -18.51
CA GLY A 217 -10.28 -12.81 -17.74
C GLY A 217 -9.41 -11.82 -16.94
N ARG A 218 -9.83 -10.56 -16.82
CA ARG A 218 -9.10 -9.53 -16.09
C ARG A 218 -9.49 -9.52 -14.61
N ARG A 219 -8.61 -9.02 -13.74
CA ARG A 219 -8.72 -9.20 -12.28
C ARG A 219 -8.54 -7.91 -11.48
N LEU A 220 -9.24 -7.82 -10.35
CA LEU A 220 -9.11 -6.75 -9.36
C LEU A 220 -8.70 -7.34 -8.01
N CYS A 221 -7.71 -6.73 -7.36
CA CYS A 221 -7.33 -7.08 -5.99
C CYS A 221 -7.38 -5.84 -5.09
N LEU A 222 -8.18 -5.90 -4.03
CA LEU A 222 -8.33 -4.86 -3.03
C LEU A 222 -7.59 -5.29 -1.76
N LEU A 223 -6.66 -4.49 -1.27
CA LEU A 223 -5.91 -4.78 -0.04
C LEU A 223 -6.32 -3.81 1.05
N SER A 224 -6.70 -4.31 2.22
CA SER A 224 -7.09 -3.43 3.33
C SER A 224 -7.12 -4.14 4.68
N ALA A 225 -6.34 -3.70 5.66
CA ALA A 225 -6.39 -4.34 6.98
C ALA A 225 -7.72 -4.16 7.72
N THR A 226 -8.41 -3.03 7.53
CA THR A 226 -9.59 -2.66 8.32
C THR A 226 -10.65 -1.98 7.45
N PRO A 227 -11.24 -2.69 6.47
CA PRO A 227 -12.22 -2.06 5.60
C PRO A 227 -13.45 -1.63 6.39
N ARG A 228 -13.92 -0.43 6.10
CA ARG A 228 -15.19 0.08 6.62
C ARG A 228 -16.33 -0.87 6.24
N PRO A 229 -17.28 -1.20 7.13
CA PRO A 229 -18.38 -2.12 6.81
C PRO A 229 -19.16 -1.75 5.53
N GLN A 230 -19.25 -0.44 5.24
CA GLN A 230 -19.90 0.09 4.05
C GLN A 230 -19.22 -0.35 2.75
N VAL A 231 -17.91 -0.60 2.75
CA VAL A 231 -17.16 -1.08 1.57
C VAL A 231 -17.74 -2.40 1.10
N ARG A 232 -17.92 -3.36 2.02
CA ARG A 232 -18.50 -4.66 1.73
C ARG A 232 -19.92 -4.53 1.18
N GLN A 233 -20.77 -3.72 1.82
CA GLN A 233 -22.14 -3.49 1.37
C GLN A 233 -22.20 -2.91 -0.05
N LEU A 234 -21.25 -2.03 -0.40
CA LEU A 234 -21.17 -1.45 -1.74
C LEU A 234 -20.67 -2.46 -2.76
N LEU A 235 -19.68 -3.30 -2.41
CA LEU A 235 -19.24 -4.41 -3.26
C LEU A 235 -20.37 -5.41 -3.51
N ASP A 236 -21.15 -5.78 -2.48
CA ASP A 236 -22.32 -6.67 -2.60
C ASP A 236 -23.44 -6.07 -3.48
N ARG A 237 -23.49 -4.75 -3.66
CA ARG A 237 -24.41 -4.08 -4.58
C ARG A 237 -23.89 -4.03 -6.00
N VAL A 238 -22.58 -3.81 -6.18
CA VAL A 238 -21.96 -3.70 -7.51
C VAL A 238 -21.73 -5.08 -8.12
N PHE A 239 -21.40 -6.08 -7.31
CA PHE A 239 -21.07 -7.44 -7.72
C PHE A 239 -22.13 -8.42 -7.21
N THR A 240 -22.41 -9.48 -7.98
CA THR A 240 -23.22 -10.59 -7.47
C THR A 240 -22.42 -11.36 -6.42
N ALA A 241 -23.07 -12.26 -5.66
CA ALA A 241 -22.41 -13.07 -4.63
C ALA A 241 -21.25 -13.94 -5.16
N GLN A 242 -21.22 -14.23 -6.46
CA GLN A 242 -20.13 -14.95 -7.14
C GLN A 242 -19.14 -14.02 -7.86
N GLY A 243 -19.44 -12.72 -7.92
CA GLY A 243 -18.65 -11.73 -8.63
C GLY A 243 -17.44 -11.22 -7.83
N TRP A 244 -17.34 -11.54 -6.54
CA TRP A 244 -16.19 -11.19 -5.73
C TRP A 244 -16.04 -12.09 -4.49
N GLN A 245 -14.83 -12.14 -3.93
CA GLN A 245 -14.53 -12.91 -2.72
C GLN A 245 -13.70 -12.11 -1.72
N GLN A 246 -13.98 -12.30 -0.43
CA GLN A 246 -13.16 -11.75 0.66
C GLN A 246 -12.26 -12.83 1.26
N ILE A 247 -10.96 -12.55 1.40
CA ILE A 247 -9.98 -13.35 2.14
C ILE A 247 -9.73 -12.67 3.48
N ASP A 248 -10.19 -13.29 4.56
CA ASP A 248 -10.24 -12.71 5.90
C ASP A 248 -9.73 -13.72 6.95
N PRO A 249 -9.12 -13.28 8.06
CA PRO A 249 -8.74 -14.19 9.14
C PRO A 249 -9.91 -15.05 9.66
N ARG A 250 -11.14 -14.51 9.67
CA ARG A 250 -12.35 -15.19 10.17
C ARG A 250 -12.86 -16.29 9.25
N ASN A 251 -12.44 -16.32 7.98
CA ASN A 251 -12.81 -17.37 7.04
C ASN A 251 -11.60 -18.25 6.65
N ALA A 252 -10.53 -18.22 7.45
CA ALA A 252 -9.43 -19.16 7.31
C ALA A 252 -9.89 -20.60 7.64
N PRO A 253 -9.38 -21.61 6.93
CA PRO A 253 -9.49 -23.01 7.30
C PRO A 253 -9.22 -23.24 8.80
N THR A 254 -9.96 -24.15 9.41
CA THR A 254 -9.78 -24.52 10.84
C THR A 254 -8.75 -25.63 11.04
N THR A 255 -8.23 -26.21 9.95
CA THR A 255 -7.20 -27.25 9.99
C THR A 255 -5.95 -26.74 10.71
N PRO A 256 -5.28 -27.58 11.53
CA PRO A 256 -3.99 -27.22 12.12
C PRO A 256 -2.97 -26.86 11.03
N ALA A 257 -2.25 -25.77 11.21
CA ALA A 257 -1.16 -25.35 10.33
C ALA A 257 0.02 -24.86 11.16
N SER A 258 1.22 -24.98 10.60
CA SER A 258 2.39 -24.31 11.19
C SER A 258 2.19 -22.79 11.11
N THR A 259 2.68 -22.07 12.12
CA THR A 259 2.53 -20.60 12.20
C THR A 259 3.89 -19.94 12.30
N THR A 260 4.01 -18.74 11.74
CA THR A 260 5.19 -17.87 11.89
C THR A 260 4.78 -16.55 12.55
N PRO A 261 5.60 -15.98 13.46
CA PRO A 261 5.34 -14.66 14.00
C PRO A 261 5.19 -13.61 12.89
N ALA A 262 4.15 -12.77 12.99
CA ALA A 262 3.85 -11.74 12.00
C ALA A 262 3.74 -10.34 12.62
N LEU A 263 3.21 -10.22 13.84
CA LEU A 263 3.23 -8.98 14.62
C LEU A 263 3.89 -9.22 15.97
N ALA A 264 4.85 -8.36 16.30
CA ALA A 264 5.45 -8.31 17.62
C ALA A 264 4.42 -7.81 18.65
N PRO A 265 4.53 -8.22 19.92
CA PRO A 265 3.72 -7.64 20.98
C PRO A 265 4.01 -6.13 21.09
N LEU A 266 2.99 -5.35 21.46
CA LEU A 266 3.07 -3.89 21.54
C LEU A 266 2.40 -3.39 22.81
N ASP A 267 3.15 -2.68 23.64
CA ASP A 267 2.61 -1.93 24.76
C ASP A 267 2.25 -0.50 24.32
N LEU A 268 0.94 -0.22 24.33
CA LEU A 268 0.39 1.09 24.01
C LEU A 268 0.04 1.83 25.29
N TYR A 269 0.59 3.03 25.43
CA TYR A 269 0.28 3.94 26.53
C TYR A 269 -0.49 5.14 25.96
N LEU A 270 -1.79 5.17 26.20
CA LEU A 270 -2.64 6.31 25.85
C LEU A 270 -2.63 7.28 27.01
N VAL A 271 -2.20 8.51 26.75
CA VAL A 271 -2.08 9.55 27.76
C VAL A 271 -2.97 10.71 27.37
N THR A 272 -3.99 10.98 28.18
CA THR A 272 -4.78 12.20 28.03
C THR A 272 -4.12 13.32 28.82
N ALA A 273 -3.62 14.32 28.09
CA ALA A 273 -3.09 15.54 28.65
C ALA A 273 -4.03 16.70 28.29
N GLU A 274 -4.55 17.38 29.30
CA GLU A 274 -5.21 18.68 29.13
C GLU A 274 -4.21 19.80 28.82
N GLN A 275 -2.92 19.51 29.03
CA GLN A 275 -1.81 20.45 28.94
C GLN A 275 -1.11 20.35 27.59
N PRO A 276 -0.48 21.43 27.10
CA PRO A 276 0.33 21.42 25.90
C PRO A 276 1.44 20.37 25.93
N LEU A 277 1.80 19.82 24.75
CA LEU A 277 2.83 18.79 24.60
C LEU A 277 4.16 19.13 25.28
N ALA A 278 4.58 20.40 25.26
CA ALA A 278 5.83 20.83 25.90
C ALA A 278 5.81 20.60 27.43
N GLU A 279 4.73 20.98 28.10
CA GLU A 279 4.55 20.78 29.54
C GLU A 279 4.40 19.31 29.91
N TRP A 280 3.82 18.51 28.99
CA TRP A 280 3.79 17.07 29.12
C TRP A 280 5.21 16.46 29.02
N VAL A 281 5.97 16.82 28.00
CA VAL A 281 7.35 16.32 27.79
C VAL A 281 8.26 16.72 28.96
N ASP A 282 8.18 17.95 29.44
CA ASP A 282 9.03 18.43 30.55
C ASP A 282 8.71 17.72 31.87
N ARG A 283 7.44 17.40 32.13
CA ARG A 283 7.02 16.67 33.33
C ARG A 283 7.38 15.20 33.26
N GLU A 284 7.08 14.56 32.13
CA GLU A 284 7.35 13.13 31.91
C GLU A 284 8.82 12.89 31.54
N GLN A 285 9.66 13.92 31.45
CA GLN A 285 11.05 13.85 31.02
C GLN A 285 11.85 12.80 31.79
N ALA A 286 11.64 12.70 33.10
CA ALA A 286 12.30 11.72 33.96
C ALA A 286 11.81 10.28 33.68
N GLY A 287 10.51 10.09 33.44
CA GLY A 287 9.91 8.79 33.10
C GLY A 287 10.23 8.35 31.66
N LEU A 288 10.17 9.28 30.70
CA LEU A 288 10.57 9.07 29.31
C LEU A 288 12.06 8.72 29.23
N ARG A 289 12.93 9.44 29.95
CA ARG A 289 14.35 9.07 30.04
C ARG A 289 14.56 7.75 30.75
N GLY A 290 13.88 7.54 31.88
CA GLY A 290 13.94 6.32 32.66
C GLY A 290 13.60 5.12 31.77
N GLY A 291 12.38 5.06 31.25
CA GLY A 291 11.91 3.95 30.43
C GLY A 291 12.56 3.84 29.04
N TRP A 292 12.87 4.96 28.36
CA TRP A 292 13.50 4.89 27.03
C TRP A 292 15.01 4.65 27.09
N LEU A 293 15.72 5.17 28.09
CA LEU A 293 17.17 4.98 28.20
C LEU A 293 17.52 3.69 28.93
N SER A 294 16.71 3.23 29.89
CA SER A 294 16.97 1.96 30.60
C SER A 294 16.72 0.74 29.72
N ASN A 295 15.80 0.81 28.76
CA ASN A 295 15.49 -0.30 27.84
C ASN A 295 16.19 -0.19 26.48
N ARG A 296 17.12 0.76 26.32
CA ARG A 296 17.87 0.94 25.07
C ARG A 296 18.95 -0.14 24.95
N THR A 297 18.71 -1.10 24.07
CA THR A 297 19.82 -1.68 23.31
C THR A 297 20.32 -0.65 22.29
N PRO A 298 21.58 -0.73 21.82
CA PRO A 298 22.14 0.18 20.82
C PRO A 298 21.31 0.32 19.52
N LEU A 299 20.31 -0.53 19.31
CA LEU A 299 19.47 -0.65 18.11
C LEU A 299 18.04 -0.10 18.27
N SER A 300 17.69 0.51 19.40
CA SER A 300 16.31 0.98 19.62
C SER A 300 16.00 2.27 18.83
N LEU A 301 15.06 2.20 17.87
CA LEU A 301 14.56 3.34 17.10
C LEU A 301 13.27 3.90 17.71
N ALA A 302 13.19 5.23 17.85
CA ALA A 302 11.98 5.92 18.26
C ALA A 302 11.40 6.72 17.09
N VAL A 303 10.10 6.55 16.85
CA VAL A 303 9.35 7.28 15.81
C VAL A 303 8.32 8.17 16.48
N VAL A 304 8.27 9.45 16.09
CA VAL A 304 7.32 10.44 16.61
C VAL A 304 6.44 10.91 15.47
N TRP A 305 5.13 10.72 15.65
CA TRP A 305 4.13 11.17 14.69
C TRP A 305 3.52 12.49 15.16
N CYS A 306 3.57 13.52 14.31
CA CYS A 306 2.94 14.81 14.59
C CYS A 306 1.86 15.12 13.55
N ARG A 307 0.75 15.72 14.02
CA ARG A 307 -0.45 15.99 13.22
C ARG A 307 -0.22 16.93 12.03
N SER A 308 0.87 17.70 12.00
CA SER A 308 1.13 18.68 10.95
C SER A 308 2.63 18.78 10.65
N ILE A 309 2.95 18.91 9.36
CA ILE A 309 4.30 19.22 8.86
C ILE A 309 4.84 20.50 9.51
N LYS A 310 3.98 21.51 9.76
CA LYS A 310 4.38 22.75 10.44
C LYS A 310 4.78 22.52 11.91
N LEU A 311 4.23 21.48 12.54
CA LEU A 311 4.51 21.13 13.94
C LEU A 311 5.69 20.16 14.06
N GLN A 312 6.05 19.45 12.99
CA GLN A 312 7.09 18.42 13.03
C GLN A 312 8.45 18.95 13.50
N PRO A 313 8.96 20.12 13.04
CA PRO A 313 10.21 20.68 13.57
C PRO A 313 10.09 21.02 15.06
N ARG A 314 8.94 21.58 15.49
CA ARG A 314 8.71 21.95 16.89
C ARG A 314 8.63 20.73 17.80
N CYS A 315 7.89 19.69 17.40
CA CYS A 315 7.86 18.41 18.10
C CYS A 315 9.26 17.82 18.24
N GLY A 316 10.01 17.76 17.13
CA GLY A 316 11.35 17.19 17.09
C GLY A 316 12.32 17.91 18.01
N THR A 317 12.33 19.24 17.99
CA THR A 317 13.17 20.06 18.88
C THR A 317 12.74 19.93 20.34
N THR A 318 11.43 19.96 20.63
CA THR A 318 10.88 19.77 21.99
C THR A 318 11.37 18.48 22.61
N ILE A 319 11.19 17.36 21.89
CA ILE A 319 11.59 16.04 22.37
C ILE A 319 13.11 15.95 22.50
N ARG A 320 13.87 16.50 21.55
CA ARG A 320 15.34 16.47 21.59
C ARG A 320 15.90 17.29 22.76
N CYS A 321 15.37 18.49 23.01
CA CYS A 321 15.76 19.34 24.15
C CYS A 321 15.35 18.68 25.47
N GLY A 322 14.14 18.12 25.57
CA GLY A 322 13.68 17.34 26.73
C GLY A 322 14.58 16.12 27.00
N LEU A 323 14.87 15.30 25.99
CA LEU A 323 15.79 14.16 26.16
C LEU A 323 17.22 14.57 26.50
N ARG A 324 17.64 15.81 26.19
CA ARG A 324 18.97 16.37 26.55
C ARG A 324 18.99 17.18 27.86
N GLY A 325 17.84 17.56 28.40
CA GLY A 325 17.75 18.16 29.74
C GLY A 325 17.94 19.66 29.69
N ARG A 326 17.79 20.23 28.50
CA ARG A 326 17.87 21.65 28.25
C ARG A 326 16.45 22.21 28.37
N ARG A 327 16.28 23.25 29.18
CA ARG A 327 15.02 24.02 29.22
C ARG A 327 14.83 24.74 27.90
N MET A 328 13.59 24.80 27.44
CA MET A 328 13.23 25.55 26.24
C MET A 328 13.45 27.06 26.46
N PRO A 329 13.97 27.80 25.46
CA PRO A 329 14.01 29.25 25.54
C PRO A 329 12.58 29.81 25.57
N SER A 330 12.31 30.71 26.52
CA SER A 330 10.98 31.28 26.77
C SER A 330 10.51 32.25 25.67
N ASN A 331 11.38 32.63 24.73
CA ASN A 331 11.10 33.65 23.72
C ASN A 331 11.17 33.05 22.31
N GLY A 332 10.08 33.20 21.55
CA GLY A 332 9.78 32.50 20.29
C GLY A 332 10.67 32.75 19.07
N ASN A 333 11.91 33.21 19.23
CA ASN A 333 12.87 33.42 18.13
C ASN A 333 14.09 32.51 18.31
N GLY A 334 14.13 31.43 17.54
CA GLY A 334 15.27 30.53 17.41
C GLY A 334 15.12 29.20 18.17
N TRP A 335 14.78 28.14 17.44
CA TRP A 335 14.68 26.77 17.96
C TRP A 335 16.03 26.06 17.84
N HIS A 336 17.02 26.47 18.63
CA HIS A 336 18.31 25.77 18.72
C HIS A 336 18.44 25.09 20.09
N CYS A 337 18.46 23.75 20.07
CA CYS A 337 19.12 22.94 21.10
C CYS A 337 20.61 22.82 20.71
#